data_AF-A0A952TQS0-F1
#
_entry.id   AF-A0A952TQS0-F1
#
_cell.length_a   1.000
_cell.length_b   1.000
_cell.length_c   1.000
_cell.angle_alpha   90.00
_cell.angle_beta   90.00
_cell.angle_gamma   90.00
#
_symmetry.space_group_name_H-M   'P 1'
#
loop_
_entity.id
_entity.type
_entity.pdbx_description
1 polymer ?
#
loop_
_entity_poly.entity_id
_entity_poly.type
_entity_poly.pdbx_seq_one_letter_code
_entity_poly.pdbx_strand_id
1 'polypeptide(L)'
;MKISRQFLTLSTSLVLVGAGALSLSSCGGDDSLSGAGGSMKAASAGAAAAIFLAGNQGINLEMKPDSAPNLTQLGMQGTSFQSVAAEEEDPFKDCASKSPANPKDDDGDGIPLEFTREYDCTDITVQGGYVYSAQGKFTIIDLNDKDKRYMEGGYRYEIDYKGKYENPTFPYTNTYSHQGFYDSRVVGNSYVFKSEFSAGFAGEVKGFPFEGKWRSNYQTVWTPDDANNKWVSGKVAFSGFIALEGNFSHEDEENYNVAWEIGSNGLEYAYGAPSNCTYYKTGTMWWIDGAGQKYEIQYNCNSRKVLFQGQEVSLN
;
A
#
# COMPACT_ATOMS: atom_id res chain seq x y z
N MET A 1 33.71 3.98 -31.68
CA MET A 1 32.68 3.01 -31.27
C MET A 1 33.38 1.87 -30.54
N LYS A 2 33.48 1.98 -29.21
CA LYS A 2 34.06 0.97 -28.31
C LYS A 2 33.32 1.13 -26.97
N ILE A 3 32.74 0.04 -26.52
CA ILE A 3 32.09 -0.11 -25.22
C ILE A 3 33.20 -0.11 -24.15
N SER A 4 33.05 0.71 -23.11
CA SER A 4 33.85 0.57 -21.88
C SER A 4 32.93 0.50 -20.66
N ARG A 5 33.00 -0.64 -19.97
CA ARG A 5 32.62 -0.80 -18.55
C ARG A 5 33.71 -0.16 -17.67
N GLN A 6 33.32 0.64 -16.68
CA GLN A 6 33.97 0.83 -15.35
C GLN A 6 32.85 1.29 -14.40
N PHE A 7 32.30 0.45 -13.51
CA PHE A 7 32.74 0.08 -12.14
C PHE A 7 33.00 1.24 -11.17
N LEU A 8 32.22 1.20 -10.08
CA LEU A 8 32.36 1.75 -8.73
C LEU A 8 33.53 2.69 -8.42
N THR A 9 33.22 3.79 -7.74
CA THR A 9 34.07 4.29 -6.65
C THR A 9 33.21 4.70 -5.47
N LEU A 10 33.32 3.90 -4.41
CA LEU A 10 32.96 4.21 -3.03
C LEU A 10 33.82 5.39 -2.55
N SER A 11 33.24 6.34 -1.82
CA SER A 11 33.99 7.12 -0.83
C SER A 11 33.24 7.16 0.50
N THR A 12 33.68 6.27 1.39
CA THR A 12 33.46 6.27 2.84
C THR A 12 33.86 7.60 3.48
N SER A 13 33.00 8.12 4.35
CA SER A 13 33.37 8.68 5.66
C SER A 13 32.11 9.07 6.45
N LEU A 14 31.66 8.22 7.38
CA LEU A 14 31.28 8.72 8.71
C LEU A 14 31.42 7.62 9.77
N VAL A 15 32.03 8.06 10.87
CA VAL A 15 32.63 7.29 11.96
C VAL A 15 31.57 6.76 12.93
N LEU A 16 31.80 5.53 13.40
CA LEU A 16 31.17 4.84 14.53
C LEU A 16 31.10 5.70 15.79
N VAL A 17 29.95 5.73 16.48
CA VAL A 17 29.92 5.77 17.96
C VAL A 17 28.73 4.95 18.47
N GLY A 18 29.03 3.97 19.32
CA GLY A 18 28.17 3.63 20.46
C GLY A 18 27.36 2.35 20.33
N ALA A 19 27.94 1.23 20.76
CA ALA A 19 27.19 0.08 21.23
C ALA A 19 26.33 0.49 22.43
N GLY A 20 25.05 0.74 22.18
CA GLY A 20 24.00 0.78 23.18
C GLY A 20 23.13 -0.44 22.97
N ALA A 21 23.11 -1.35 23.94
CA ALA A 21 22.07 -2.35 24.03
C ALA A 21 20.74 -1.62 24.26
N LEU A 22 20.10 -1.21 23.16
CA LEU A 22 18.72 -0.78 23.16
C LEU A 22 17.90 -2.03 23.44
N SER A 23 17.27 -2.05 24.61
CA SER A 23 16.17 -2.96 24.89
C SER A 23 15.15 -2.78 23.78
N LEU A 24 15.13 -3.71 22.83
CA LEU A 24 14.03 -3.87 21.89
C LEU A 24 12.81 -4.22 22.76
N SER A 25 12.07 -3.20 23.19
CA SER A 25 10.72 -3.39 23.66
C SER A 25 9.94 -3.93 22.47
N SER A 26 9.77 -5.26 22.47
CA SER A 26 8.75 -6.02 21.77
C SER A 26 7.52 -5.13 21.53
N CYS A 27 7.40 -4.60 20.31
CA CYS A 27 6.22 -3.86 19.90
C CYS A 27 5.15 -4.87 19.45
N GLY A 28 4.14 -5.06 20.32
CA GLY A 28 2.84 -5.62 19.97
C GLY A 28 2.82 -7.13 19.75
N GLY A 29 2.50 -7.87 20.81
CA GLY A 29 1.81 -9.15 20.63
C GLY A 29 0.43 -8.91 19.99
N ASP A 30 0.06 -9.84 19.11
CA ASP A 30 -1.19 -9.93 18.33
C ASP A 30 -1.59 -8.70 17.48
N ASP A 31 -1.00 -8.69 16.28
CA ASP A 31 -1.49 -8.25 14.96
C ASP A 31 -1.99 -6.82 14.69
N SER A 32 -2.38 -6.00 15.68
CA SER A 32 -2.78 -4.60 15.42
C SER A 32 -1.66 -3.59 15.69
N LEU A 33 -1.37 -2.72 14.70
CA LEU A 33 -0.35 -1.69 14.79
C LEU A 33 -0.91 -0.44 15.50
N SER A 34 -0.44 -0.16 16.72
CA SER A 34 -1.00 0.91 17.57
C SER A 34 0.02 1.98 18.01
N GLY A 35 1.23 1.95 17.47
CA GLY A 35 2.30 2.87 17.88
C GLY A 35 3.48 2.89 16.92
N ALA A 36 4.20 4.02 16.93
CA ALA A 36 5.47 4.16 16.24
C ALA A 36 6.58 3.38 16.98
N GLY A 37 7.60 2.94 16.24
CA GLY A 37 8.68 2.09 16.73
C GLY A 37 9.90 2.15 15.81
N GLY A 38 11.07 1.77 16.32
CA GLY A 38 12.33 1.86 15.58
C GLY A 38 12.77 3.30 15.27
N SER A 39 13.82 3.45 14.46
CA SER A 39 14.34 4.78 14.09
C SER A 39 14.90 4.78 12.66
N MET A 40 14.64 5.85 11.92
CA MET A 40 15.27 6.11 10.62
C MET A 40 16.61 6.83 10.80
N LYS A 41 17.59 6.46 9.97
CA LYS A 41 18.84 7.22 9.84
C LYS A 41 18.62 8.33 8.81
N ALA A 42 19.17 9.53 9.03
CA ALA A 42 19.00 10.66 8.11
C ALA A 42 19.47 10.35 6.67
N ALA A 43 20.50 9.50 6.51
CA ALA A 43 21.00 9.07 5.22
C ALA A 43 20.01 8.19 4.44
N SER A 44 19.11 7.47 5.13
CA SER A 44 18.05 6.68 4.50
C SER A 44 16.74 7.45 4.33
N ALA A 45 16.65 8.70 4.82
CA ALA A 45 15.42 9.50 4.74
C ALA A 45 14.99 9.78 3.29
N GLY A 46 15.93 9.97 2.36
CA GLY A 46 15.60 10.14 0.93
C GLY A 46 15.05 8.88 0.27
N ALA A 47 15.62 7.71 0.60
CA ALA A 47 15.13 6.42 0.13
C ALA A 47 13.78 6.05 0.78
N ALA A 48 13.64 6.30 2.09
CA ALA A 48 12.38 6.16 2.81
C ALA A 48 11.30 7.05 2.18
N ALA A 49 11.63 8.29 1.84
CA ALA A 49 10.72 9.19 1.14
C ALA A 49 10.34 8.73 -0.26
N ALA A 50 11.27 8.15 -1.02
CA ALA A 50 10.96 7.55 -2.31
C ALA A 50 10.02 6.34 -2.15
N ILE A 51 10.26 5.49 -1.14
CA ILE A 51 9.36 4.38 -0.77
C ILE A 51 7.99 4.93 -0.34
N PHE A 52 7.94 6.01 0.44
CA PHE A 52 6.69 6.63 0.87
C PHE A 52 5.96 7.34 -0.25
N LEU A 53 6.66 7.98 -1.19
CA LEU A 53 6.06 8.62 -2.36
C LEU A 53 5.54 7.58 -3.36
N ALA A 54 6.27 6.47 -3.53
CA ALA A 54 5.84 5.33 -4.33
C ALA A 54 4.66 4.58 -3.66
N GLY A 55 4.72 4.37 -2.34
CA GLY A 55 3.63 3.82 -1.54
C GLY A 55 2.42 4.77 -1.44
N ASN A 56 2.65 6.08 -1.45
CA ASN A 56 1.60 7.09 -1.57
C ASN A 56 0.96 7.09 -2.96
N GLN A 57 1.50 6.41 -3.98
CA GLN A 57 0.70 6.17 -5.19
C GLN A 57 -0.37 5.09 -4.96
N GLY A 58 -0.25 4.28 -3.91
CA GLY A 58 -1.34 3.43 -3.39
C GLY A 58 -2.28 4.14 -2.42
N ILE A 59 -1.79 5.13 -1.65
CA ILE A 59 -2.64 5.97 -0.76
C ILE A 59 -3.34 7.09 -1.54
N ASN A 60 -2.73 7.60 -2.62
CA ASN A 60 -3.42 8.25 -3.72
C ASN A 60 -4.15 7.15 -4.49
N LEU A 61 -5.15 6.57 -3.84
CA LEU A 61 -6.22 5.89 -4.55
C LEU A 61 -6.63 6.87 -5.65
N GLU A 62 -6.37 6.55 -6.91
CA GLU A 62 -7.15 7.11 -8.01
C GLU A 62 -8.56 6.59 -7.77
N MET A 63 -9.28 7.26 -6.87
CA MET A 63 -10.67 7.00 -6.55
C MET A 63 -11.46 7.50 -7.74
N LYS A 64 -11.47 6.69 -8.79
CA LYS A 64 -12.29 6.97 -9.95
C LYS A 64 -13.74 6.81 -9.51
N PRO A 65 -14.58 7.84 -9.68
CA PRO A 65 -15.96 7.86 -9.19
C PRO A 65 -16.82 6.67 -9.61
N ASP A 66 -16.51 6.14 -10.79
CA ASP A 66 -17.40 5.25 -11.55
C ASP A 66 -16.77 3.88 -11.79
N SER A 67 -15.85 3.45 -10.92
CA SER A 67 -15.24 2.13 -11.04
C SER A 67 -15.02 1.47 -9.70
N ALA A 68 -15.23 0.15 -9.67
CA ALA A 68 -14.77 -0.69 -8.60
C ALA A 68 -13.27 -0.44 -8.34
N PRO A 69 -12.83 -0.41 -7.06
CA PRO A 69 -11.45 -0.13 -6.73
C PRO A 69 -10.52 -1.19 -7.34
N ASN A 70 -9.40 -0.72 -7.89
CA ASN A 70 -8.39 -1.60 -8.43
C ASN A 70 -7.50 -2.13 -7.29
N LEU A 71 -7.77 -3.35 -6.85
CA LEU A 71 -7.06 -4.02 -5.74
C LEU A 71 -5.55 -4.22 -5.98
N THR A 72 -5.06 -4.12 -7.24
CA THR A 72 -3.60 -4.10 -7.50
C THR A 72 -2.91 -2.86 -6.93
N GLN A 73 -3.65 -1.77 -6.68
CA GLN A 73 -3.14 -0.55 -6.06
C GLN A 73 -2.95 -0.67 -4.54
N LEU A 74 -3.45 -1.73 -3.90
CA LEU A 74 -3.26 -2.02 -2.47
C LEU A 74 -1.92 -2.71 -2.15
N GLY A 75 -0.93 -2.60 -3.05
CA GLY A 75 0.40 -3.21 -2.85
C GLY A 75 0.45 -4.71 -3.11
N MET A 76 -0.62 -5.29 -3.67
CA MET A 76 -0.70 -6.72 -4.03
C MET A 76 -0.21 -6.93 -5.47
N GLN A 77 1.09 -6.79 -5.70
CA GLN A 77 1.67 -7.08 -7.01
C GLN A 77 1.59 -8.60 -7.31
N GLY A 78 1.20 -8.95 -8.54
CA GLY A 78 1.12 -10.36 -9.00
C GLY A 78 -0.25 -11.03 -8.84
N THR A 79 -1.23 -10.34 -8.30
CA THR A 79 -2.63 -10.81 -8.24
C THR A 79 -3.52 -9.81 -8.96
N SER A 80 -3.99 -10.17 -10.16
CA SER A 80 -5.04 -9.39 -10.82
C SER A 80 -6.37 -9.68 -10.13
N PHE A 81 -6.62 -9.06 -8.97
CA PHE A 81 -7.97 -8.98 -8.39
C PHE A 81 -8.85 -8.00 -9.21
N GLN A 82 -8.74 -8.07 -10.52
CA GLN A 82 -9.50 -7.26 -11.46
C GLN A 82 -10.93 -7.79 -11.46
N SER A 83 -11.77 -7.28 -10.57
CA SER A 83 -13.22 -7.43 -10.59
C SER A 83 -13.74 -8.88 -10.51
N VAL A 84 -15.02 -9.01 -10.14
CA VAL A 84 -15.79 -10.26 -10.29
C VAL A 84 -15.90 -10.67 -11.77
N ALA A 85 -15.55 -9.80 -12.72
CA ALA A 85 -15.79 -9.94 -14.15
C ALA A 85 -14.61 -10.47 -14.99
N ALA A 86 -13.39 -10.63 -14.44
CA ALA A 86 -12.22 -11.11 -15.19
C ALA A 86 -11.90 -12.61 -14.98
N GLU A 87 -12.92 -13.45 -14.75
CA GLU A 87 -12.74 -14.87 -14.46
C GLU A 87 -12.02 -15.64 -15.59
N GLU A 88 -12.23 -15.26 -16.85
CA GLU A 88 -11.65 -15.98 -17.99
C GLU A 88 -10.13 -15.74 -18.15
N GLU A 89 -9.65 -14.59 -17.66
CA GLU A 89 -8.24 -14.18 -17.73
C GLU A 89 -7.45 -14.56 -16.47
N ASP A 90 -8.11 -15.09 -15.43
CA ASP A 90 -7.44 -15.48 -14.20
C ASP A 90 -6.62 -16.78 -14.41
N PRO A 91 -5.28 -16.75 -14.26
CA PRO A 91 -4.45 -17.95 -14.37
C PRO A 91 -4.76 -19.02 -13.32
N PHE A 92 -5.51 -18.67 -12.27
CA PHE A 92 -5.93 -19.55 -11.18
C PHE A 92 -7.35 -20.09 -11.34
N LYS A 93 -8.04 -19.84 -12.46
CA LYS A 93 -9.47 -20.19 -12.62
C LYS A 93 -9.78 -21.68 -12.38
N ASP A 94 -8.87 -22.58 -12.73
CA ASP A 94 -9.09 -24.03 -12.64
C ASP A 94 -9.01 -24.57 -11.19
N CYS A 95 -8.50 -23.76 -10.27
CA CYS A 95 -8.32 -24.07 -8.84
C CYS A 95 -8.92 -22.99 -7.94
N ALA A 96 -9.71 -22.09 -8.52
CA ALA A 96 -10.46 -21.08 -7.81
C ALA A 96 -11.93 -21.50 -7.73
N SER A 97 -12.57 -21.18 -6.62
CA SER A 97 -14.02 -21.30 -6.44
C SER A 97 -14.60 -19.94 -6.05
N LYS A 98 -15.90 -19.77 -6.29
CA LYS A 98 -16.63 -18.56 -5.94
C LYS A 98 -17.91 -18.88 -5.18
N SER A 99 -18.25 -18.00 -4.24
CA SER A 99 -19.47 -18.09 -3.46
C SER A 99 -20.06 -16.70 -3.25
N PRO A 100 -21.35 -16.48 -3.54
CA PRO A 100 -22.25 -17.41 -4.25
C PRO A 100 -21.86 -17.53 -5.73
N ALA A 101 -22.33 -18.58 -6.41
CA ALA A 101 -22.03 -18.80 -7.83
C ALA A 101 -22.55 -17.70 -8.76
N ASN A 102 -23.70 -17.11 -8.39
CA ASN A 102 -24.32 -15.96 -9.07
C ASN A 102 -24.47 -14.84 -8.03
N PRO A 103 -23.39 -14.07 -7.79
CA PRO A 103 -23.45 -12.97 -6.85
C PRO A 103 -24.44 -11.92 -7.35
N LYS A 104 -25.23 -11.41 -6.40
CA LYS A 104 -26.26 -10.42 -6.65
C LYS A 104 -25.64 -9.03 -6.60
N ASP A 105 -26.00 -8.21 -7.57
CA ASP A 105 -25.60 -6.81 -7.72
C ASP A 105 -26.88 -6.07 -8.14
N ASP A 106 -27.56 -5.48 -7.16
CA ASP A 106 -28.89 -4.88 -7.32
C ASP A 106 -28.81 -3.48 -7.96
N ASP A 107 -27.74 -2.72 -7.66
CA ASP A 107 -27.58 -1.36 -8.16
C ASP A 107 -26.73 -1.26 -9.45
N GLY A 108 -26.08 -2.36 -9.83
CA GLY A 108 -25.36 -2.54 -11.09
C GLY A 108 -24.06 -1.76 -11.18
N ASP A 109 -23.37 -1.54 -10.06
CA ASP A 109 -22.06 -0.89 -10.00
C ASP A 109 -20.90 -1.89 -10.24
N GLY A 110 -21.16 -3.20 -10.19
CA GLY A 110 -20.17 -4.25 -10.35
C GLY A 110 -19.52 -4.72 -9.04
N ILE A 111 -20.01 -4.26 -7.89
CA ILE A 111 -19.69 -4.72 -6.54
C ILE A 111 -20.90 -5.49 -6.03
N PRO A 112 -20.84 -6.82 -5.94
CA PRO A 112 -21.99 -7.57 -5.47
C PRO A 112 -22.21 -7.40 -3.97
N LEU A 113 -23.44 -7.61 -3.53
CA LEU A 113 -23.85 -7.67 -2.11
C LEU A 113 -22.84 -8.44 -1.26
N GLU A 114 -22.46 -9.63 -1.74
CA GLU A 114 -21.41 -10.45 -1.16
C GLU A 114 -20.82 -11.35 -2.24
N PHE A 115 -19.49 -11.42 -2.28
CA PHE A 115 -18.74 -12.34 -3.13
C PHE A 115 -17.45 -12.75 -2.46
N THR A 116 -17.28 -14.04 -2.24
CA THR A 116 -16.03 -14.65 -1.81
C THR A 116 -15.45 -15.45 -2.96
N ARG A 117 -14.15 -15.29 -3.18
CA ARG A 117 -13.38 -16.15 -4.06
C ARG A 117 -12.26 -16.80 -3.26
N GLU A 118 -12.18 -18.12 -3.38
CA GLU A 118 -11.25 -18.97 -2.66
C GLU A 118 -10.35 -19.68 -3.67
N TYR A 119 -9.06 -19.72 -3.37
CA TYR A 119 -8.02 -20.31 -4.18
C TYR A 119 -7.41 -21.50 -3.46
N ASP A 120 -7.24 -22.60 -4.17
CA ASP A 120 -6.46 -23.76 -3.74
C ASP A 120 -5.53 -24.21 -4.89
N CYS A 121 -4.63 -23.31 -5.26
CA CYS A 121 -3.74 -23.43 -6.40
C CYS A 121 -2.32 -23.65 -5.92
N THR A 122 -1.71 -24.78 -6.31
CA THR A 122 -0.34 -25.12 -5.91
C THR A 122 0.51 -25.38 -7.14
N ASP A 123 1.63 -24.68 -7.25
CA ASP A 123 2.67 -24.83 -8.27
C ASP A 123 2.15 -24.97 -9.71
N ILE A 124 1.22 -24.10 -10.09
CA ILE A 124 0.68 -24.03 -11.44
C ILE A 124 1.73 -23.43 -12.36
N THR A 125 2.06 -24.16 -13.42
CA THR A 125 3.00 -23.71 -14.45
C THR A 125 2.24 -23.10 -15.61
N VAL A 126 2.53 -21.83 -15.91
CA VAL A 126 1.93 -21.11 -17.03
C VAL A 126 2.92 -20.96 -18.20
N GLN A 127 2.46 -20.38 -19.32
CA GLN A 127 3.30 -20.16 -20.49
C GLN A 127 4.57 -19.38 -20.13
N GLY A 128 5.73 -19.88 -20.58
CA GLY A 128 7.05 -19.33 -20.21
C GLY A 128 7.71 -20.02 -19.01
N GLY A 129 7.05 -21.02 -18.41
CA GLY A 129 7.58 -21.85 -17.33
C GLY A 129 7.50 -21.22 -15.93
N TYR A 130 6.85 -20.06 -15.82
CA TYR A 130 6.61 -19.42 -14.52
C TYR A 130 5.73 -20.30 -13.65
N VAL A 131 6.07 -20.38 -12.37
CA VAL A 131 5.34 -21.17 -11.39
C VAL A 131 4.62 -20.23 -10.43
N TYR A 132 3.33 -20.46 -10.23
CA TYR A 132 2.49 -19.69 -9.32
C TYR A 132 1.77 -20.60 -8.32
N SER A 133 1.63 -20.15 -7.09
CA SER A 133 0.66 -20.71 -6.13
C SER A 133 -0.22 -19.59 -5.59
N ALA A 134 -1.46 -19.94 -5.26
CA ALA A 134 -2.47 -19.06 -4.71
C ALA A 134 -3.33 -19.88 -3.73
N GLN A 135 -3.35 -19.50 -2.46
CA GLN A 135 -4.09 -20.18 -1.40
C GLN A 135 -4.82 -19.16 -0.53
N GLY A 136 -6.01 -19.52 -0.08
CA GLY A 136 -6.83 -18.66 0.78
C GLY A 136 -7.92 -17.96 -0.01
N LYS A 137 -8.38 -16.80 0.45
CA LYS A 137 -9.58 -16.15 -0.07
C LYS A 137 -9.53 -14.64 0.00
N PHE A 138 -10.38 -14.04 -0.81
CA PHE A 138 -10.81 -12.66 -0.62
C PHE A 138 -12.34 -12.59 -0.65
N THR A 139 -12.89 -11.66 0.10
CA THR A 139 -14.32 -11.38 0.14
C THR A 139 -14.56 -9.92 -0.17
N ILE A 140 -15.56 -9.65 -1.00
CA ILE A 140 -16.08 -8.34 -1.35
C ILE A 140 -17.50 -8.27 -0.81
N ILE A 141 -17.83 -7.16 -0.18
CA ILE A 141 -19.16 -6.89 0.38
C ILE A 141 -19.56 -5.48 -0.04
N ASP A 142 -20.69 -5.34 -0.72
CA ASP A 142 -21.35 -4.05 -0.88
C ASP A 142 -22.18 -3.75 0.38
N LEU A 143 -21.94 -2.59 1.00
CA LEU A 143 -22.64 -2.18 2.22
C LEU A 143 -24.02 -1.57 1.94
N ASN A 144 -24.29 -1.13 0.70
CA ASN A 144 -25.61 -0.69 0.25
C ASN A 144 -25.85 -0.98 -1.24
N ASP A 145 -26.00 -2.27 -1.55
CA ASP A 145 -26.28 -2.82 -2.89
C ASP A 145 -27.63 -2.37 -3.50
N LYS A 146 -28.45 -1.55 -2.83
CA LYS A 146 -29.84 -1.31 -3.27
C LYS A 146 -30.01 -0.06 -4.14
N ASP A 147 -29.39 1.05 -3.75
CA ASP A 147 -29.69 2.37 -4.31
C ASP A 147 -28.50 3.33 -4.35
N LYS A 148 -27.29 2.86 -4.02
CA LYS A 148 -26.10 3.69 -3.90
C LYS A 148 -24.86 3.00 -4.44
N ARG A 149 -24.43 3.47 -5.59
CA ARG A 149 -23.31 2.89 -6.32
C ARG A 149 -21.96 3.21 -5.72
N TYR A 150 -21.03 2.28 -5.89
CA TYR A 150 -19.61 2.38 -5.63
C TYR A 150 -19.32 2.87 -4.21
N MET A 151 -18.54 3.94 -4.10
CA MET A 151 -18.22 4.54 -2.81
C MET A 151 -19.42 5.16 -2.11
N GLU A 152 -20.51 5.50 -2.82
CA GLU A 152 -21.70 6.08 -2.18
C GLU A 152 -22.46 5.05 -1.34
N GLY A 153 -22.45 3.78 -1.76
CA GLY A 153 -22.99 2.67 -0.97
C GLY A 153 -22.03 2.22 0.12
N GLY A 154 -20.73 2.37 -0.16
CA GLY A 154 -19.67 1.85 0.69
C GLY A 154 -19.45 0.37 0.44
N TYR A 155 -18.28 -0.12 0.77
CA TYR A 155 -17.90 -1.49 0.49
C TYR A 155 -16.83 -1.96 1.46
N ARG A 156 -16.67 -3.27 1.57
CA ARG A 156 -15.62 -3.90 2.38
C ARG A 156 -14.95 -5.02 1.60
N TYR A 157 -13.63 -5.01 1.65
CA TYR A 157 -12.78 -6.09 1.19
C TYR A 157 -12.15 -6.76 2.40
N GLU A 158 -12.22 -8.08 2.46
CA GLU A 158 -11.50 -8.91 3.43
C GLU A 158 -10.56 -9.83 2.68
N ILE A 159 -9.32 -9.94 3.16
CA ILE A 159 -8.25 -10.64 2.47
C ILE A 159 -7.61 -11.59 3.49
N ASP A 160 -7.45 -12.84 3.09
CA ASP A 160 -6.63 -13.85 3.76
C ASP A 160 -6.04 -14.74 2.68
N TYR A 161 -4.92 -14.33 2.13
CA TYR A 161 -4.35 -14.86 0.91
C TYR A 161 -2.87 -15.14 1.09
N LYS A 162 -2.39 -16.24 0.50
CA LYS A 162 -0.99 -16.60 0.40
C LYS A 162 -0.68 -16.97 -1.03
N GLY A 163 0.51 -16.59 -1.48
CA GLY A 163 0.93 -16.87 -2.83
C GLY A 163 2.40 -17.19 -2.93
N LYS A 164 2.75 -17.69 -4.10
CA LYS A 164 4.11 -17.98 -4.51
C LYS A 164 4.27 -17.60 -5.97
N TYR A 165 5.44 -17.09 -6.33
CA TYR A 165 5.84 -16.82 -7.70
C TYR A 165 7.30 -17.24 -7.89
N GLU A 166 7.57 -17.94 -8.99
CA GLU A 166 8.93 -18.28 -9.43
C GLU A 166 9.09 -17.96 -10.91
N ASN A 167 10.20 -17.29 -11.24
CA ASN A 167 10.62 -17.06 -12.62
C ASN A 167 11.75 -18.04 -12.99
N PRO A 168 11.54 -18.95 -13.95
CA PRO A 168 12.56 -19.93 -14.32
C PRO A 168 13.69 -19.34 -15.20
N THR A 169 13.44 -18.21 -15.87
CA THR A 169 14.38 -17.56 -16.80
C THR A 169 15.29 -16.53 -16.12
N PHE A 170 14.88 -16.08 -14.94
CA PHE A 170 15.63 -15.15 -14.10
C PHE A 170 15.47 -15.65 -12.66
N PRO A 171 16.55 -16.08 -11.98
CA PRO A 171 16.47 -16.74 -10.67
C PRO A 171 15.82 -15.78 -9.66
N TYR A 172 14.51 -15.91 -9.51
CA TYR A 172 13.70 -15.08 -8.66
C TYR A 172 12.55 -15.92 -8.13
N THR A 173 12.47 -16.00 -6.82
CA THR A 173 11.38 -16.62 -6.09
C THR A 173 10.81 -15.60 -5.13
N ASN A 174 9.50 -15.66 -4.91
CA ASN A 174 8.82 -14.84 -3.93
C ASN A 174 7.63 -15.62 -3.39
N THR A 175 7.58 -15.78 -2.08
CA THR A 175 6.41 -16.22 -1.33
C THR A 175 5.85 -14.99 -0.62
N TYR A 176 4.53 -14.88 -0.58
CA TYR A 176 3.89 -13.71 0.00
C TYR A 176 2.60 -14.10 0.70
N SER A 177 2.23 -13.33 1.71
CA SER A 177 0.96 -13.43 2.41
C SER A 177 0.35 -12.05 2.55
N HIS A 178 -0.98 -12.01 2.57
CA HIS A 178 -1.78 -10.82 2.76
C HIS A 178 -2.94 -11.18 3.67
N GLN A 179 -3.14 -10.40 4.72
CA GLN A 179 -4.24 -10.59 5.65
C GLN A 179 -4.75 -9.23 6.10
N GLY A 180 -6.07 -9.07 6.16
CA GLY A 180 -6.68 -7.86 6.70
C GLY A 180 -7.90 -7.42 5.92
N PHE A 181 -8.18 -6.12 5.97
CA PHE A 181 -9.33 -5.55 5.30
C PHE A 181 -9.09 -4.14 4.78
N TYR A 182 -9.96 -3.77 3.85
CA TYR A 182 -10.22 -2.40 3.45
C TYR A 182 -11.72 -2.14 3.58
N ASP A 183 -12.12 -1.02 4.17
CA ASP A 183 -13.51 -0.68 4.47
C ASP A 183 -13.76 0.77 4.05
N SER A 184 -14.78 0.99 3.25
CA SER A 184 -15.23 2.29 2.76
C SER A 184 -16.65 2.53 3.23
N ARG A 185 -16.91 3.65 3.91
CA ARG A 185 -18.24 4.02 4.39
C ARG A 185 -18.54 5.49 4.15
N VAL A 186 -19.81 5.78 3.90
CA VAL A 186 -20.30 7.16 3.93
C VAL A 186 -20.76 7.49 5.35
N VAL A 187 -20.26 8.61 5.89
CA VAL A 187 -20.62 9.15 7.20
C VAL A 187 -20.97 10.64 7.03
N GLY A 188 -22.26 10.95 7.01
CA GLY A 188 -22.72 12.29 6.68
C GLY A 188 -22.38 12.66 5.24
N ASN A 189 -21.60 13.73 5.03
CA ASN A 189 -21.07 14.11 3.72
C ASN A 189 -19.65 13.58 3.47
N SER A 190 -19.08 12.81 4.40
CA SER A 190 -17.71 12.33 4.31
C SER A 190 -17.64 10.87 3.90
N TYR A 191 -16.55 10.50 3.25
CA TYR A 191 -16.20 9.14 2.89
C TYR A 191 -15.03 8.71 3.76
N VAL A 192 -15.23 7.66 4.53
CA VAL A 192 -14.28 7.16 5.52
C VAL A 192 -13.74 5.83 5.01
N PHE A 193 -12.44 5.80 4.75
CA PHE A 193 -11.69 4.62 4.39
C PHE A 193 -10.89 4.15 5.58
N LYS A 194 -10.98 2.88 5.91
CA LYS A 194 -10.20 2.24 6.95
C LYS A 194 -9.51 1.04 6.36
N SER A 195 -8.25 0.85 6.74
CA SER A 195 -7.54 -0.38 6.42
C SER A 195 -6.77 -0.85 7.62
N GLU A 196 -6.85 -2.15 7.87
CA GLU A 196 -5.92 -2.88 8.71
C GLU A 196 -5.37 -4.02 7.86
N PHE A 197 -4.06 -4.08 7.69
CA PHE A 197 -3.44 -4.98 6.74
C PHE A 197 -2.09 -5.44 7.24
N SER A 198 -1.80 -6.73 7.07
CA SER A 198 -0.48 -7.31 7.21
C SER A 198 -0.13 -8.02 5.92
N ALA A 199 1.08 -7.80 5.42
CA ALA A 199 1.67 -8.60 4.37
C ALA A 199 3.01 -9.17 4.80
N GLY A 200 3.27 -10.42 4.46
CA GLY A 200 4.60 -11.03 4.56
C GLY A 200 5.12 -11.29 3.17
N PHE A 201 6.43 -11.23 2.98
CA PHE A 201 7.06 -11.63 1.74
C PHE A 201 8.46 -12.18 2.00
N ALA A 202 8.86 -13.20 1.28
CA ALA A 202 10.18 -13.81 1.42
C ALA A 202 10.56 -14.55 0.14
N GLY A 203 11.82 -14.52 -0.22
CA GLY A 203 12.27 -15.17 -1.44
C GLY A 203 13.74 -14.95 -1.72
N GLU A 204 14.11 -15.08 -2.98
CA GLU A 204 15.47 -14.95 -3.44
C GLU A 204 15.50 -14.24 -4.78
N VAL A 205 16.48 -13.36 -5.00
CA VAL A 205 16.81 -12.82 -6.32
C VAL A 205 18.28 -13.10 -6.62
N LYS A 206 18.58 -13.89 -7.66
CA LYS A 206 19.96 -14.22 -8.08
C LYS A 206 20.86 -14.76 -6.96
N GLY A 207 20.35 -15.62 -6.07
CA GLY A 207 21.12 -16.12 -4.92
C GLY A 207 21.07 -15.25 -3.68
N PHE A 208 20.35 -14.12 -3.72
CA PHE A 208 20.28 -13.17 -2.61
C PHE A 208 18.93 -13.25 -1.92
N PRO A 209 18.87 -13.76 -0.68
CA PRO A 209 17.63 -13.89 0.04
C PRO A 209 17.10 -12.51 0.43
N PHE A 210 15.78 -12.39 0.47
CA PHE A 210 15.10 -11.25 1.06
C PHE A 210 13.92 -11.76 1.87
N GLU A 211 13.59 -11.06 2.94
CA GLU A 211 12.37 -11.30 3.69
C GLU A 211 11.86 -10.00 4.29
N GLY A 212 10.56 -9.89 4.45
CA GLY A 212 9.96 -8.74 5.09
C GLY A 212 8.51 -8.92 5.46
N LYS A 213 8.06 -8.00 6.29
CA LYS A 213 6.70 -7.86 6.76
C LYS A 213 6.30 -6.39 6.64
N TRP A 214 5.19 -6.14 5.99
CA TRP A 214 4.50 -4.85 5.98
C TRP A 214 3.28 -4.95 6.90
N ARG A 215 3.04 -3.93 7.71
CA ARG A 215 1.80 -3.79 8.47
C ARG A 215 1.26 -2.37 8.32
N SER A 216 -0.05 -2.21 8.31
CA SER A 216 -0.67 -0.90 8.31
C SER A 216 -2.01 -0.92 9.04
N ASN A 217 -2.28 0.12 9.80
CA ASN A 217 -3.58 0.42 10.37
C ASN A 217 -3.82 1.91 10.18
N TYR A 218 -4.65 2.31 9.21
CA TYR A 218 -4.89 3.71 8.93
C TYR A 218 -6.31 4.01 8.52
N GLN A 219 -6.65 5.29 8.63
CA GLN A 219 -7.89 5.87 8.19
C GLN A 219 -7.62 7.06 7.28
N THR A 220 -8.39 7.15 6.20
CA THR A 220 -8.53 8.34 5.36
C THR A 220 -9.97 8.83 5.45
N VAL A 221 -10.16 10.12 5.68
CA VAL A 221 -11.47 10.78 5.64
C VAL A 221 -11.46 11.81 4.55
N TRP A 222 -12.35 11.66 3.60
CA TRP A 222 -12.51 12.56 2.47
C TRP A 222 -13.83 13.30 2.60
N THR A 223 -13.80 14.62 2.51
CA THR A 223 -14.98 15.48 2.69
C THR A 223 -15.05 16.47 1.53
N PRO A 224 -15.97 16.26 0.58
CA PRO A 224 -16.15 17.15 -0.55
C PRO A 224 -16.78 18.48 -0.14
N ASP A 225 -16.39 19.55 -0.82
CA ASP A 225 -17.03 20.85 -0.67
C ASP A 225 -18.46 20.86 -1.26
N ASP A 226 -18.67 20.08 -2.32
CA ASP A 226 -19.96 19.93 -3.01
C ASP A 226 -20.32 18.45 -3.19
N ALA A 227 -21.46 18.02 -2.63
CA ALA A 227 -21.96 16.66 -2.76
C ALA A 227 -22.34 16.27 -4.19
N ASN A 228 -22.60 17.23 -5.09
CA ASN A 228 -22.88 16.95 -6.50
C ASN A 228 -21.62 16.94 -7.35
N ASN A 229 -20.53 17.52 -6.85
CA ASN A 229 -19.26 17.63 -7.56
C ASN A 229 -18.09 17.22 -6.65
N LYS A 230 -18.22 16.02 -6.10
CA LYS A 230 -17.44 15.61 -4.93
C LYS A 230 -15.93 15.61 -5.21
N TRP A 231 -15.54 15.34 -6.45
CA TRP A 231 -14.14 15.11 -6.87
C TRP A 231 -13.37 16.37 -7.23
N VAL A 232 -14.06 17.51 -7.33
CA VAL A 232 -13.41 18.74 -7.78
C VAL A 232 -12.64 19.41 -6.67
N SER A 233 -13.23 19.54 -5.48
CA SER A 233 -12.55 20.11 -4.32
C SER A 233 -13.12 19.64 -3.00
N GLY A 234 -12.29 19.72 -1.96
CA GLY A 234 -12.65 19.35 -0.61
C GLY A 234 -11.43 19.13 0.27
N LYS A 235 -11.64 18.42 1.37
CA LYS A 235 -10.64 18.15 2.39
C LYS A 235 -10.34 16.67 2.50
N VAL A 236 -9.09 16.37 2.83
CA VAL A 236 -8.64 15.01 3.17
C VAL A 236 -8.01 15.05 4.56
N ALA A 237 -8.28 14.04 5.36
CA ALA A 237 -7.57 13.77 6.59
C ALA A 237 -7.06 12.34 6.56
N PHE A 238 -5.80 12.16 6.91
CA PHE A 238 -5.11 10.89 7.02
C PHE A 238 -4.57 10.73 8.44
N SER A 239 -4.65 9.52 8.99
CA SER A 239 -4.11 9.18 10.31
C SER A 239 -3.94 7.68 10.47
N GLY A 240 -2.88 7.24 11.15
CA GLY A 240 -2.71 5.83 11.49
C GLY A 240 -1.26 5.44 11.72
N PHE A 241 -0.95 4.20 11.39
CA PHE A 241 0.37 3.63 11.50
C PHE A 241 0.70 2.75 10.28
N ILE A 242 1.97 2.74 9.90
CA ILE A 242 2.55 1.83 8.91
C ILE A 242 3.84 1.28 9.49
N ALA A 243 4.12 -0.01 9.31
CA ALA A 243 5.37 -0.63 9.72
C ALA A 243 5.97 -1.44 8.58
N LEU A 244 7.30 -1.40 8.51
CA LEU A 244 8.10 -2.24 7.64
C LEU A 244 9.19 -2.90 8.46
N GLU A 245 9.21 -4.22 8.38
CA GLU A 245 10.23 -5.06 8.99
C GLU A 245 10.84 -5.96 7.94
N GLY A 246 12.13 -6.24 8.00
CA GLY A 246 12.74 -7.22 7.10
C GLY A 246 14.20 -6.97 6.79
N ASN A 247 14.75 -7.90 6.00
CA ASN A 247 16.08 -7.81 5.43
C ASN A 247 15.94 -7.60 3.92
N PHE A 248 16.40 -6.41 3.46
CA PHE A 248 16.27 -5.96 2.08
C PHE A 248 17.62 -5.68 1.41
N SER A 249 18.74 -5.88 2.11
CA SER A 249 20.07 -5.48 1.63
C SER A 249 20.98 -6.68 1.40
N HIS A 250 21.89 -6.49 0.44
CA HIS A 250 22.96 -7.41 0.08
C HIS A 250 24.22 -7.27 0.95
N GLU A 251 24.31 -6.18 1.69
CA GLU A 251 25.42 -5.84 2.57
C GLU A 251 24.86 -5.86 3.99
N ASP A 252 25.72 -6.09 4.99
CA ASP A 252 25.42 -6.34 6.42
C ASP A 252 24.65 -5.20 7.16
N GLU A 253 23.77 -4.48 6.47
CA GLU A 253 22.83 -3.54 7.07
C GLU A 253 21.83 -4.30 7.95
N GLU A 254 21.59 -3.68 9.11
CA GLU A 254 20.67 -4.15 10.14
C GLU A 254 19.29 -4.42 9.54
N ASN A 255 18.60 -5.45 10.03
CA ASN A 255 17.20 -5.69 9.74
C ASN A 255 16.42 -4.36 9.89
N TYR A 256 15.75 -3.95 8.82
CA TYR A 256 14.82 -2.84 8.87
C TYR A 256 13.74 -3.23 9.87
N ASN A 257 13.50 -2.38 10.85
CA ASN A 257 12.41 -2.55 11.80
C ASN A 257 11.98 -1.17 12.25
N VAL A 258 10.92 -0.69 11.61
CA VAL A 258 10.42 0.66 11.86
C VAL A 258 8.91 0.69 11.68
N ALA A 259 8.25 1.34 12.62
CA ALA A 259 6.84 1.66 12.58
C ALA A 259 6.69 3.17 12.66
N TRP A 260 5.94 3.73 11.73
CA TRP A 260 5.67 5.15 11.64
C TRP A 260 4.24 5.42 12.05
N GLU A 261 4.06 6.42 12.90
CA GLU A 261 2.82 7.15 12.97
C GLU A 261 2.72 8.03 11.73
N ILE A 262 1.55 8.06 11.11
CA ILE A 262 1.31 8.82 9.90
C ILE A 262 0.13 9.75 10.12
N GLY A 263 0.17 10.90 9.46
CA GLY A 263 -0.99 11.76 9.46
C GLY A 263 -0.91 12.92 8.49
N SER A 264 -1.88 13.80 8.63
CA SER A 264 -2.00 14.99 7.80
C SER A 264 -2.50 16.18 8.59
N ASN A 265 -2.28 17.38 8.05
CA ASN A 265 -2.89 18.60 8.57
C ASN A 265 -3.37 19.48 7.43
N GLY A 266 -4.67 19.80 7.44
CA GLY A 266 -5.28 20.76 6.51
C GLY A 266 -5.10 20.42 5.03
N LEU A 267 -5.09 19.13 4.65
CA LEU A 267 -5.01 18.75 3.24
C LEU A 267 -6.29 19.15 2.52
N GLU A 268 -6.13 19.88 1.42
CA GLU A 268 -7.20 20.21 0.50
C GLU A 268 -6.85 19.70 -0.90
N TYR A 269 -7.80 19.08 -1.58
CA TYR A 269 -7.65 18.75 -3.00
C TYR A 269 -8.43 19.76 -3.85
N ALA A 270 -7.95 20.01 -5.06
CA ALA A 270 -8.61 20.87 -6.04
C ALA A 270 -8.22 20.44 -7.47
N TYR A 271 -8.81 19.34 -7.94
CA TYR A 271 -8.45 18.72 -9.23
C TYR A 271 -9.23 19.32 -10.41
N GLY A 272 -10.36 19.99 -10.16
CA GLY A 272 -11.14 20.66 -11.21
C GLY A 272 -10.75 22.11 -11.46
N ALA A 273 -11.30 22.66 -12.54
CA ALA A 273 -11.21 24.09 -12.83
C ALA A 273 -11.86 24.91 -11.70
N PRO A 274 -11.29 26.09 -11.35
CA PRO A 274 -10.18 26.77 -12.01
C PRO A 274 -8.78 26.39 -11.48
N SER A 275 -8.67 25.59 -10.40
CA SER A 275 -7.40 25.35 -9.72
C SER A 275 -6.47 24.40 -10.47
N ASN A 276 -7.00 23.30 -11.02
CA ASN A 276 -6.24 22.28 -11.77
C ASN A 276 -4.91 21.89 -11.08
N CYS A 277 -4.95 21.59 -9.78
CA CYS A 277 -3.73 21.29 -9.03
C CYS A 277 -3.16 19.92 -9.40
N THR A 278 -1.85 19.86 -9.64
CA THR A 278 -1.11 18.59 -9.84
C THR A 278 -1.03 17.75 -8.56
N TYR A 279 -0.98 18.41 -7.39
CA TYR A 279 -0.95 17.82 -6.07
C TYR A 279 -2.13 18.33 -5.23
N TYR A 280 -2.12 18.07 -3.92
CA TYR A 280 -3.02 18.77 -2.99
C TYR A 280 -2.84 20.28 -3.12
N LYS A 281 -3.97 21.00 -3.13
CA LYS A 281 -4.01 22.47 -3.17
C LYS A 281 -3.21 23.07 -2.02
N THR A 282 -3.36 22.51 -0.81
CA THR A 282 -2.60 22.90 0.37
C THR A 282 -2.56 21.77 1.40
N GLY A 283 -1.87 22.02 2.51
CA GLY A 283 -1.77 21.13 3.66
C GLY A 283 -0.47 20.34 3.71
N THR A 284 -0.37 19.48 4.73
CA THR A 284 0.80 18.66 4.96
C THR A 284 0.45 17.20 5.18
N MET A 285 1.33 16.31 4.75
CA MET A 285 1.39 14.91 5.16
C MET A 285 2.65 14.68 5.96
N TRP A 286 2.62 13.83 6.97
CA TRP A 286 3.76 13.58 7.83
C TRP A 286 3.86 12.13 8.31
N TRP A 287 5.08 11.75 8.70
CA TRP A 287 5.43 10.47 9.29
C TRP A 287 6.35 10.72 10.48
N ILE A 288 6.14 10.01 11.58
CA ILE A 288 6.96 10.09 12.80
C ILE A 288 7.36 8.66 13.18
N ASP A 289 8.67 8.40 13.27
CA ASP A 289 9.17 7.10 13.73
C ASP A 289 9.19 6.99 15.27
N GLY A 290 9.56 5.82 15.80
CA GLY A 290 9.63 5.58 17.24
C GLY A 290 10.66 6.42 17.99
N ALA A 291 11.62 7.04 17.30
CA ALA A 291 12.58 7.97 17.87
C ALA A 291 12.12 9.44 17.79
N GLY A 292 10.89 9.69 17.32
CA GLY A 292 10.34 11.03 17.14
C GLY A 292 10.93 11.77 15.93
N GLN A 293 11.57 11.06 15.00
CA GLN A 293 12.05 11.67 13.77
C GLN A 293 10.89 11.92 12.82
N LYS A 294 10.69 13.20 12.48
CA LYS A 294 9.58 13.63 11.64
C LYS A 294 10.00 13.85 10.18
N TYR A 295 9.28 13.18 9.28
CA TYR A 295 9.24 13.49 7.85
C TYR A 295 7.95 14.23 7.52
N GLU A 296 8.01 15.24 6.65
CA GLU A 296 6.83 16.00 6.23
C GLU A 296 6.90 16.38 4.75
N ILE A 297 5.76 16.31 4.08
CA ILE A 297 5.55 16.86 2.74
C ILE A 297 4.55 17.99 2.85
N GLN A 298 4.94 19.18 2.41
CA GLN A 298 4.07 20.35 2.34
C GLN A 298 3.63 20.58 0.91
N TYR A 299 2.34 20.76 0.70
CA TYR A 299 1.76 20.92 -0.64
C TYR A 299 1.34 22.36 -0.91
N ASN A 300 1.49 22.77 -2.17
CA ASN A 300 1.02 24.05 -2.67
C ASN A 300 0.58 23.93 -4.13
N CYS A 301 -0.44 23.10 -4.38
CA CYS A 301 -1.12 22.88 -5.66
C CYS A 301 -0.22 22.30 -6.77
N ASN A 302 0.80 23.03 -7.21
CA ASN A 302 1.69 22.66 -8.31
C ASN A 302 3.14 22.42 -7.87
N SER A 303 3.40 22.50 -6.57
CA SER A 303 4.68 22.13 -5.99
C SER A 303 4.48 21.41 -4.66
N ARG A 304 5.54 20.73 -4.24
CA ARG A 304 5.66 20.13 -2.93
C ARG A 304 7.05 20.41 -2.37
N LYS A 305 7.13 20.59 -1.07
CA LYS A 305 8.39 20.64 -0.31
C LYS A 305 8.47 19.45 0.60
N VAL A 306 9.69 19.02 0.84
CA VAL A 306 9.95 17.82 1.61
C VAL A 306 10.89 18.17 2.73
N LEU A 307 10.49 17.87 3.95
CA LEU A 307 11.14 18.30 5.17
C LEU A 307 11.50 17.09 6.02
N PHE A 308 12.75 17.05 6.48
CA PHE A 308 13.17 16.16 7.56
C PHE A 308 13.53 17.01 8.77
N GLN A 309 12.84 16.80 9.88
CA GLN A 309 12.98 17.61 11.08
C GLN A 309 12.88 19.13 10.82
N GLY A 310 11.96 19.51 9.92
CA GLY A 310 11.73 20.90 9.52
C GLY A 310 12.76 21.49 8.56
N GLN A 311 13.80 20.73 8.17
CA GLN A 311 14.79 21.16 7.18
C GLN A 311 14.47 20.59 5.81
N GLU A 312 14.52 21.42 4.77
CA GLU A 312 14.21 21.00 3.40
C GLU A 312 15.29 20.01 2.90
N VAL A 313 14.85 18.87 2.37
CA VAL A 313 15.72 17.83 1.83
C VAL A 313 15.44 17.61 0.34
N SER A 314 16.49 17.41 -0.46
CA SER A 314 16.36 17.06 -1.87
C SER A 314 15.93 15.60 -2.02
N LEU A 315 14.92 15.36 -2.85
CA LEU A 315 14.64 14.04 -3.39
C LEU A 315 15.61 13.83 -4.57
N ASN A 316 16.74 13.17 -4.32
CA ASN A 316 17.66 12.78 -5.40
C ASN A 316 17.16 11.51 -6.11
#